data_AF-A0AAU9K9S0-F1
#
_entry.id   AF-A0AAU9K9S0-F1
#
_cell.length_a   1.000
_cell.length_b   1.000
_cell.length_c   1.000
_cell.angle_alpha   90.00
_cell.angle_beta   90.00
_cell.angle_gamma   90.00
#
_symmetry.space_group_name_H-M   'P 1'
#
loop_
_entity.id
_entity.type
_entity.pdbx_description
1 polymer ?
#
loop_
_entity_poly.entity_id
_entity_poly.type
_entity_poly.pdbx_seq_one_letter_code
_entity_poly.pdbx_strand_id
1 'polypeptide(L)'
;MQTADRSWLFTKKTLFLPLTLFSASVLVMIISLTAKKWSTLDQGEISNEMSLYRCKNCVNYLKDWSWKCFSDYCYYDDSSSGNCIAYNNGSKASFFYFSFEIIAIISGLMVVEKIILVIFDKNYGGKIILCLLAAFMLIAHVMAIYIWSVLNDANWYKSNEECSIEKPCVYAENGPFLAFANIFICSFAFISLMILIWKQRENISNSEPLARYIWFIRVELLLIIVGLLFFILFLIVIFTVYHEEWVERHTKDNLWRGGLSSCVACEPKIPDFDWECLVARECFVSPSSKSCKLYSHMFNAYKLYIFFDGLALLCSVFFIQTYIYFLNRKIYGSAYMTYIYAILLSVFHITATVLWFMESDVALDSHCNKKKIKPHKHIFTCSRLGPHLLMVSNFFSIFMTALYCYIFYKRNYDYKSIIKLQESQEQGISKFHEKSRIEDFKNNTILSD
;
A
#
# COMPACT_ATOMS: atom_id res chain seq x y z
N MET A 1 -7.89 -29.08 -35.17
CA MET A 1 -8.45 -28.27 -34.06
C MET A 1 -8.13 -28.80 -32.66
N GLN A 2 -7.91 -30.11 -32.44
CA GLN A 2 -7.58 -30.69 -31.12
C GLN A 2 -6.15 -30.41 -30.56
N THR A 3 -5.22 -29.88 -31.37
CA THR A 3 -3.83 -29.61 -30.93
C THR A 3 -3.66 -28.27 -30.22
N ALA A 4 -4.58 -27.31 -30.42
CA ALA A 4 -4.55 -26.00 -29.76
C ALA A 4 -4.92 -26.07 -28.26
N ASP A 5 -5.71 -27.07 -27.86
CA ASP A 5 -6.21 -27.22 -26.49
C ASP A 5 -5.13 -27.79 -25.54
N ARG A 6 -4.25 -28.67 -26.05
CA ARG A 6 -3.17 -29.28 -25.25
C ARG A 6 -2.03 -28.31 -24.92
N SER A 7 -1.69 -27.38 -25.82
CA SER A 7 -0.61 -26.42 -25.56
C SER A 7 -0.98 -25.45 -24.44
N TRP A 8 -2.25 -25.09 -24.35
CA TRP A 8 -2.76 -24.13 -23.38
C TRP A 8 -2.87 -24.68 -21.95
N LEU A 9 -3.33 -25.93 -21.80
CA LEU A 9 -3.33 -26.63 -20.51
C LEU A 9 -1.92 -26.80 -19.93
N PHE A 10 -0.91 -26.99 -20.79
CA PHE A 10 0.50 -27.03 -20.38
C PHE A 10 0.97 -25.66 -19.86
N THR A 11 0.61 -24.57 -20.53
CA THR A 11 0.97 -23.20 -20.12
C THR A 11 0.41 -22.83 -18.74
N LYS A 12 -0.80 -23.29 -18.38
CA LYS A 12 -1.37 -23.02 -17.05
C LYS A 12 -0.60 -23.71 -15.93
N LYS A 13 -0.22 -24.97 -16.11
CA LYS A 13 0.57 -25.71 -15.12
C LYS A 13 1.93 -25.06 -14.90
N THR A 14 2.55 -24.52 -15.95
CA THR A 14 3.85 -23.87 -15.85
C THR A 14 3.81 -22.50 -15.17
N LEU A 15 2.65 -21.82 -15.13
CA LEU A 15 2.48 -20.53 -14.42
C LEU A 15 2.41 -20.66 -12.89
N PHE A 16 2.19 -21.87 -12.35
CA PHE A 16 2.20 -22.08 -10.89
C PHE A 16 3.59 -21.88 -10.27
N LEU A 17 4.66 -22.19 -11.00
CA LEU A 17 6.02 -21.96 -10.52
C LEU A 17 6.31 -20.48 -10.28
N PRO A 18 6.22 -19.57 -11.27
CA PRO A 18 6.43 -18.14 -11.02
C PRO A 18 5.43 -17.58 -10.01
N LEU A 19 4.16 -18.04 -10.03
CA LEU A 19 3.19 -17.63 -9.00
C LEU A 19 3.70 -17.92 -7.59
N THR A 20 4.12 -19.17 -7.35
CA THR A 20 4.63 -19.60 -6.04
C THR A 20 5.89 -18.83 -5.66
N LEU A 21 6.82 -18.63 -6.60
CA LEU A 21 8.07 -17.92 -6.35
C LEU A 21 7.83 -16.43 -6.05
N PHE A 22 6.97 -15.74 -6.79
CA PHE A 22 6.63 -14.34 -6.49
C PHE A 22 5.86 -14.21 -5.18
N SER A 23 4.91 -15.10 -4.89
CA SER A 23 4.21 -15.11 -3.59
C SER A 23 5.17 -15.37 -2.43
N ALA A 24 6.08 -16.33 -2.57
CA ALA A 24 7.12 -16.60 -1.58
C ALA A 24 8.05 -15.40 -1.42
N SER A 25 8.44 -14.75 -2.53
CA SER A 25 9.32 -13.60 -2.49
C SER A 25 8.69 -12.41 -1.77
N VAL A 26 7.43 -12.08 -2.08
CA VAL A 26 6.68 -11.03 -1.36
C VAL A 26 6.56 -11.37 0.13
N LEU A 27 6.29 -12.63 0.48
CA LEU A 27 6.22 -13.06 1.87
C LEU A 27 7.57 -12.88 2.57
N VAL A 28 8.68 -13.24 1.92
CA VAL A 28 10.02 -13.05 2.48
C VAL A 28 10.35 -11.56 2.64
N MET A 29 9.98 -10.69 1.69
CA MET A 29 10.13 -9.23 1.86
C MET A 29 9.41 -8.72 3.11
N ILE A 30 8.17 -9.17 3.35
CA ILE A 30 7.38 -8.80 4.54
C ILE A 30 8.03 -9.34 5.83
N ILE A 31 8.48 -10.60 5.83
CA ILE A 31 9.17 -11.21 6.98
C ILE A 31 10.47 -10.45 7.28
N SER A 32 11.20 -10.09 6.23
CA SER A 32 12.42 -9.31 6.33
C SER A 32 12.12 -7.94 6.96
N LEU A 33 11.22 -7.16 6.39
CA LEU A 33 10.85 -5.83 6.89
C LEU A 33 10.35 -5.84 8.35
N THR A 34 9.83 -6.98 8.83
CA THR A 34 9.37 -7.18 10.22
C THR A 34 10.35 -7.95 11.11
N ALA A 35 11.54 -8.28 10.61
CA ALA A 35 12.55 -9.01 11.34
C ALA A 35 13.03 -8.21 12.56
N LYS A 36 13.08 -8.87 13.71
CA LYS A 36 13.41 -8.23 14.99
C LYS A 36 14.88 -7.82 15.10
N LYS A 37 15.77 -8.56 14.42
CA LYS A 37 17.22 -8.32 14.41
C LYS A 37 17.63 -7.99 12.98
N TRP A 38 17.84 -6.71 12.72
CA TRP A 38 18.24 -6.24 11.40
C TRP A 38 19.74 -5.97 11.35
N SER A 39 20.26 -5.33 12.37
CA SER A 39 21.69 -5.09 12.51
C SER A 39 22.10 -5.07 13.97
N THR A 40 23.40 -5.16 14.21
CA THR A 40 24.01 -4.93 15.52
C THR A 40 24.95 -3.76 15.38
N LEU A 41 24.81 -2.73 16.24
CA LEU A 41 25.77 -1.64 16.37
C LEU A 41 26.76 -2.01 17.46
N ASP A 42 28.03 -2.19 17.10
CA ASP A 42 29.12 -2.51 18.01
C ASP A 42 29.99 -1.26 18.26
N GLN A 43 30.14 -0.90 19.53
CA GLN A 43 30.89 0.25 20.03
C GLN A 43 32.10 -0.20 20.87
N GLY A 44 32.53 -1.45 20.71
CA GLY A 44 33.64 -2.06 21.47
C GLY A 44 33.10 -2.89 22.63
N GLU A 45 32.90 -2.25 23.80
CA GLU A 45 32.36 -2.94 24.99
C GLU A 45 30.83 -3.07 24.98
N ILE A 46 30.15 -2.26 24.16
CA ILE A 46 28.70 -2.18 24.09
C ILE A 46 28.25 -2.62 22.70
N SER A 47 27.37 -3.61 22.65
CA SER A 47 26.67 -4.00 21.42
C SER A 47 25.16 -3.85 21.60
N ASN A 48 24.53 -3.19 20.64
CA ASN A 48 23.10 -2.91 20.65
C ASN A 48 22.46 -3.56 19.43
N GLU A 49 21.47 -4.41 19.65
CA GLU A 49 20.63 -4.95 18.59
C GLU A 49 19.72 -3.84 18.06
N MET A 50 19.75 -3.64 16.74
CA MET A 50 18.99 -2.62 16.05
C MET A 50 17.96 -3.26 15.12
N SER A 51 16.73 -2.75 15.20
CA SER A 51 15.67 -3.03 14.23
C SER A 51 15.54 -1.88 13.24
N LEU A 52 14.93 -2.13 12.07
CA LEU A 52 14.70 -1.08 11.08
C LEU A 52 13.76 0.04 11.58
N TYR A 53 12.70 -0.32 12.30
CA TYR A 53 11.56 0.60 12.52
C TYR A 53 10.93 0.59 13.88
N ARG A 54 11.10 -0.47 14.65
CA ARG A 54 10.26 -0.66 15.84
C ARG A 54 11.08 -1.10 17.02
N CYS A 55 10.87 -0.37 18.09
CA CYS A 55 11.25 -0.81 19.39
C CYS A 55 10.44 -2.06 19.77
N LYS A 56 11.17 -3.12 20.09
CA LYS A 56 10.66 -4.47 20.37
C LYS A 56 9.86 -4.52 21.67
N ASN A 57 10.30 -3.74 22.66
CA ASN A 57 9.63 -3.50 23.92
C ASN A 57 10.05 -2.11 24.42
N CYS A 58 9.29 -1.07 24.07
CA CYS A 58 9.60 0.33 24.41
C CYS A 58 9.91 0.53 25.88
N VAL A 59 9.36 -0.30 26.77
CA VAL A 59 9.60 -0.23 28.21
C VAL A 59 11.08 -0.44 28.59
N ASN A 60 11.87 -1.14 27.76
CA ASN A 60 13.31 -1.32 27.98
C ASN A 60 14.09 -0.13 27.40
N TYR A 61 14.29 0.91 28.21
CA TYR A 61 15.06 2.10 27.84
C TYR A 61 16.42 1.75 27.22
N LEU A 62 16.69 2.33 26.04
CA LEU A 62 17.91 2.20 25.22
C LEU A 62 18.24 0.79 24.69
N LYS A 63 17.78 -0.30 25.31
CA LYS A 63 18.15 -1.67 24.87
C LYS A 63 17.40 -2.18 23.64
N ASP A 64 16.32 -1.51 23.26
CA ASP A 64 15.45 -1.92 22.15
C ASP A 64 15.09 -0.75 21.23
N TRP A 65 15.72 0.42 21.34
CA TRP A 65 15.33 1.60 20.56
C TRP A 65 15.55 1.44 19.06
N SER A 66 14.72 2.09 18.25
CA SER A 66 14.91 2.16 16.81
C SER A 66 16.05 3.12 16.45
N TRP A 67 16.60 2.97 15.25
CA TRP A 67 17.57 3.92 14.68
C TRP A 67 17.09 5.37 14.75
N LYS A 68 15.80 5.59 14.50
CA LYS A 68 15.17 6.91 14.55
C LYS A 68 15.18 7.49 15.97
N CYS A 69 14.81 6.72 16.98
CA CYS A 69 14.83 7.19 18.37
C CYS A 69 16.25 7.56 18.84
N PHE A 70 17.27 6.76 18.48
CA PHE A 70 18.64 7.10 18.81
C PHE A 70 19.14 8.33 18.05
N SER A 71 18.80 8.47 16.77
CA SER A 71 19.14 9.64 15.97
C SER A 71 18.56 10.92 16.57
N ASP A 72 17.29 10.88 16.99
CA ASP A 72 16.64 12.04 17.58
C ASP A 72 17.22 12.37 18.96
N TYR A 73 17.59 11.34 19.74
CA TYR A 73 18.21 11.54 21.05
C TYR A 73 19.58 12.21 20.92
N CYS A 74 20.44 11.72 20.03
CA CYS A 74 21.80 12.22 19.89
C CYS A 74 21.89 13.64 19.32
N TYR A 75 20.87 14.11 18.59
CA TYR A 75 20.79 15.50 18.13
C TYR A 75 20.84 16.53 19.28
N TYR A 76 20.40 16.13 20.49
CA TYR A 76 20.37 17.01 21.66
C TYR A 76 21.61 16.94 22.56
N ASP A 77 22.42 15.88 22.45
CA ASP A 77 23.53 15.61 23.36
C ASP A 77 24.88 16.01 22.71
N ASP A 78 25.24 15.38 21.57
CA ASP A 78 26.39 15.76 20.75
C ASP A 78 26.25 15.22 19.32
N SER A 79 25.81 16.09 18.42
CA SER A 79 25.58 15.78 17.01
C SER A 79 26.84 15.38 16.23
N SER A 80 28.04 15.64 16.77
CA SER A 80 29.31 15.41 16.09
C SER A 80 29.98 14.08 16.46
N SER A 81 29.47 13.38 17.47
CA SER A 81 29.98 12.08 17.91
C SER A 81 29.83 11.00 16.82
N GLY A 82 30.81 10.08 16.73
CA GLY A 82 30.77 8.96 15.79
C GLY A 82 29.50 8.10 15.91
N ASN A 83 29.02 7.91 17.14
CA ASN A 83 27.74 7.27 17.42
C ASN A 83 26.54 8.02 16.83
N CYS A 84 26.47 9.36 16.97
CA CYS A 84 25.38 10.14 16.39
C CYS A 84 25.36 10.04 14.86
N ILE A 85 26.53 10.05 14.22
CA ILE A 85 26.65 9.86 12.77
C ILE A 85 26.11 8.49 12.37
N ALA A 86 26.49 7.43 13.07
CA ALA A 86 26.00 6.07 12.82
C ALA A 86 24.48 5.97 13.01
N TYR A 87 23.91 6.57 14.06
CA TYR A 87 22.46 6.56 14.28
C TYR A 87 21.68 7.31 13.20
N ASN A 88 22.16 8.48 12.79
CA ASN A 88 21.53 9.27 11.72
C ASN A 88 21.61 8.54 10.37
N ASN A 89 22.75 7.94 10.07
CA ASN A 89 22.93 7.10 8.88
C ASN A 89 22.01 5.89 8.92
N GLY A 90 21.90 5.19 10.05
CA GLY A 90 20.99 4.07 10.24
C GLY A 90 19.52 4.44 10.13
N SER A 91 19.14 5.62 10.62
CA SER A 91 17.79 6.16 10.48
C SER A 91 17.44 6.42 9.01
N LYS A 92 18.32 7.11 8.27
CA LYS A 92 18.15 7.34 6.82
C LYS A 92 18.16 6.05 6.01
N ALA A 93 19.11 5.16 6.28
CA ALA A 93 19.24 3.87 5.62
C ALA A 93 17.99 3.02 5.81
N SER A 94 17.45 2.99 7.03
CA SER A 94 16.20 2.33 7.32
C SER A 94 15.08 2.94 6.49
N PHE A 95 14.89 4.27 6.56
CA PHE A 95 13.87 5.02 5.78
C PHE A 95 13.86 4.65 4.30
N PHE A 96 15.02 4.69 3.64
CA PHE A 96 15.14 4.32 2.24
C PHE A 96 14.85 2.84 2.00
N TYR A 97 15.38 1.94 2.83
CA TYR A 97 15.11 0.51 2.72
C TYR A 97 13.61 0.23 2.69
N PHE A 98 12.85 0.71 3.68
CA PHE A 98 11.40 0.51 3.73
C PHE A 98 10.67 1.13 2.56
N SER A 99 11.05 2.35 2.17
CA SER A 99 10.37 3.03 1.07
C SER A 99 10.48 2.22 -0.23
N PHE A 100 11.68 1.75 -0.55
CA PHE A 100 11.91 0.90 -1.73
C PHE A 100 11.30 -0.51 -1.56
N GLU A 101 11.37 -1.09 -0.36
CA GLU A 101 10.82 -2.43 -0.09
C GLU A 101 9.28 -2.44 -0.18
N ILE A 102 8.61 -1.40 0.31
CA ILE A 102 7.16 -1.25 0.15
C ILE A 102 6.78 -1.13 -1.33
N ILE A 103 7.53 -0.36 -2.11
CA ILE A 103 7.35 -0.27 -3.57
C ILE A 103 7.53 -1.64 -4.24
N ALA A 104 8.55 -2.40 -3.83
CA ALA A 104 8.81 -3.75 -4.32
C ALA A 104 7.66 -4.71 -3.96
N ILE A 105 7.18 -4.68 -2.72
CA ILE A 105 6.05 -5.50 -2.24
C ILE A 105 4.78 -5.19 -3.04
N ILE A 106 4.43 -3.91 -3.23
CA ILE A 106 3.26 -3.50 -4.02
C ILE A 106 3.39 -4.03 -5.45
N SER A 107 4.55 -3.83 -6.07
CA SER A 107 4.81 -4.30 -7.44
C SER A 107 4.71 -5.83 -7.54
N GLY A 108 5.24 -6.55 -6.55
CA GLY A 108 5.17 -8.00 -6.48
C GLY A 108 3.74 -8.52 -6.30
N LEU A 109 2.93 -7.88 -5.46
CA LEU A 109 1.51 -8.20 -5.33
C LEU A 109 0.74 -7.98 -6.64
N MET A 110 1.05 -6.92 -7.39
CA MET A 110 0.47 -6.69 -8.72
C MET A 110 0.90 -7.75 -9.75
N VAL A 111 2.14 -8.23 -9.69
CA VAL A 111 2.62 -9.34 -10.53
C VAL A 111 1.87 -10.63 -10.18
N VAL A 112 1.74 -10.96 -8.89
CA VAL A 112 0.99 -12.12 -8.40
C VAL A 112 -0.46 -12.07 -8.87
N GLU A 113 -1.15 -10.93 -8.69
CA GLU A 113 -2.53 -10.74 -9.15
C GLU A 113 -2.63 -10.98 -10.67
N LYS A 114 -1.74 -10.39 -11.47
CA LYS A 114 -1.75 -10.56 -12.93
C LYS A 114 -1.52 -12.01 -13.34
N ILE A 115 -0.61 -12.74 -12.69
CA ILE A 115 -0.40 -14.17 -12.96
C ILE A 115 -1.67 -14.97 -12.63
N ILE A 116 -2.32 -14.67 -11.51
CA ILE A 116 -3.61 -15.29 -11.13
C ILE A 116 -4.66 -15.03 -12.22
N LEU A 117 -4.77 -13.80 -12.72
CA LEU A 117 -5.69 -13.46 -13.79
C LEU A 117 -5.37 -14.20 -15.10
N VAL A 118 -4.08 -14.38 -15.43
CA VAL A 118 -3.66 -15.19 -16.60
C VAL A 118 -4.14 -16.64 -16.43
N ILE A 119 -3.97 -17.23 -15.25
CA ILE A 119 -4.40 -18.62 -14.97
C ILE A 119 -5.92 -18.79 -15.11
N PHE A 120 -6.69 -17.77 -14.74
CA PHE A 120 -8.15 -17.73 -14.85
C PHE A 120 -8.68 -17.17 -16.19
N ASP A 121 -7.80 -16.95 -17.17
CA ASP A 121 -8.13 -16.41 -18.50
C ASP A 121 -8.89 -15.09 -18.46
N LYS A 122 -8.55 -14.25 -17.48
CA LYS A 122 -9.10 -12.92 -17.32
C LYS A 122 -8.17 -11.90 -17.95
N ASN A 123 -8.73 -10.75 -18.32
CA ASN A 123 -7.92 -9.66 -18.87
C ASN A 123 -6.99 -9.09 -17.80
N TYR A 124 -5.71 -9.43 -17.88
CA TYR A 124 -4.67 -8.98 -16.93
C TYR A 124 -3.84 -7.82 -17.47
N GLY A 125 -4.06 -7.45 -18.75
CA GLY A 125 -3.31 -6.43 -19.47
C GLY A 125 -2.29 -6.94 -20.47
N GLY A 126 -1.41 -6.04 -20.91
CA GLY A 126 -0.31 -6.38 -21.81
C GLY A 126 0.79 -7.16 -21.10
N LYS A 127 1.35 -8.18 -21.78
CA LYS A 127 2.49 -8.97 -21.30
C LYS A 127 3.70 -8.11 -20.92
N ILE A 128 3.97 -7.06 -21.69
CA ILE A 128 5.07 -6.12 -21.43
C ILE A 128 4.91 -5.46 -20.06
N ILE A 129 3.69 -5.03 -19.70
CA ILE A 129 3.44 -4.39 -18.39
C ILE A 129 3.73 -5.38 -17.25
N LEU A 130 3.37 -6.66 -17.41
CA LEU A 130 3.68 -7.70 -16.44
C LEU A 130 5.20 -7.88 -16.26
N CYS A 131 5.97 -7.91 -17.36
CA CYS A 131 7.44 -7.96 -17.30
C CYS A 131 8.04 -6.73 -16.64
N LEU A 132 7.55 -5.53 -16.98
CA LEU A 132 8.03 -4.27 -16.41
C LEU A 132 7.78 -4.20 -14.91
N LEU A 133 6.61 -4.64 -14.43
CA LEU A 133 6.31 -4.68 -12.99
C LEU A 133 7.23 -5.67 -12.26
N ALA A 134 7.49 -6.84 -12.84
CA ALA A 134 8.39 -7.82 -12.24
C ALA A 134 9.85 -7.33 -12.22
N ALA A 135 10.30 -6.66 -13.28
CA ALA A 135 11.62 -6.03 -13.31
C ALA A 135 11.73 -4.89 -12.29
N PHE A 136 10.70 -4.04 -12.20
CA PHE A 136 10.65 -2.93 -11.26
C PHE A 136 10.66 -3.41 -9.79
N MET A 137 9.90 -4.47 -9.47
CA MET A 137 9.96 -5.15 -8.17
C MET A 137 11.40 -5.56 -7.81
N LEU A 138 12.09 -6.25 -8.73
CA LEU A 138 13.46 -6.71 -8.51
C LEU A 138 14.42 -5.54 -8.32
N ILE A 139 14.35 -4.52 -9.19
CA ILE A 139 15.22 -3.34 -9.11
C ILE A 139 14.99 -2.61 -7.78
N ALA A 140 13.74 -2.36 -7.40
CA ALA A 140 13.43 -1.68 -6.14
C ALA A 140 13.97 -2.45 -4.93
N HIS A 141 13.78 -3.78 -4.89
CA HIS A 141 14.30 -4.62 -3.80
C HIS A 141 15.83 -4.61 -3.72
N VAL A 142 16.53 -4.72 -4.87
CA VAL A 142 18.00 -4.64 -4.91
C VAL A 142 18.48 -3.26 -4.46
N MET A 143 17.82 -2.19 -4.91
CA MET A 143 18.14 -0.82 -4.50
C MET A 143 17.92 -0.59 -3.01
N ALA A 144 16.87 -1.18 -2.42
CA ALA A 144 16.61 -1.11 -0.99
C ALA A 144 17.82 -1.63 -0.18
N ILE A 145 18.27 -2.85 -0.51
CA ILE A 145 19.38 -3.51 0.18
C ILE A 145 20.70 -2.79 -0.09
N TYR A 146 20.94 -2.36 -1.33
CA TYR A 146 22.14 -1.62 -1.71
C TYR A 146 22.26 -0.31 -0.93
N ILE A 147 21.22 0.53 -0.95
CA ILE A 147 21.21 1.82 -0.24
C ILE A 147 21.37 1.61 1.26
N TRP A 148 20.66 0.62 1.83
CA TRP A 148 20.78 0.31 3.25
C TRP A 148 22.21 -0.07 3.64
N SER A 149 22.85 -0.91 2.82
CA SER A 149 24.22 -1.39 3.08
C SER A 149 25.24 -0.26 2.97
N VAL A 150 25.13 0.57 1.93
CA VAL A 150 26.06 1.68 1.67
C VAL A 150 25.93 2.78 2.72
N LEU A 151 24.70 3.18 3.07
CA LEU A 151 24.49 4.25 4.04
C LEU A 151 24.91 3.85 5.46
N ASN A 152 24.78 2.57 5.82
CA ASN A 152 25.20 2.07 7.14
C ASN A 152 26.68 1.67 7.22
N ASP A 153 27.40 1.63 6.11
CA ASP A 153 28.71 0.95 6.02
C ASP A 153 28.64 -0.46 6.64
N ALA A 154 27.59 -1.20 6.26
CA ALA A 154 27.22 -2.43 6.93
C ALA A 154 28.18 -3.59 6.60
N ASN A 155 28.79 -4.15 7.64
CA ASN A 155 29.63 -5.34 7.57
C ASN A 155 28.76 -6.60 7.61
N TRP A 156 28.88 -7.46 6.60
CA TRP A 156 28.11 -8.71 6.52
C TRP A 156 28.58 -9.78 7.49
N TYR A 157 29.81 -9.68 7.99
CA TYR A 157 30.38 -10.62 8.93
C TYR A 157 31.11 -9.85 10.03
N LYS A 158 31.12 -10.39 11.24
CA LYS A 158 31.91 -9.81 12.32
C LYS A 158 33.40 -9.98 11.98
N SER A 159 34.05 -8.88 11.63
CA SER A 159 35.49 -8.78 11.40
C SER A 159 36.23 -8.57 12.72
N ASN A 160 37.53 -8.79 12.75
CA ASN A 160 38.40 -8.39 13.88
C ASN A 160 38.71 -6.88 13.89
N GLU A 161 37.90 -6.06 13.21
CA GLU A 161 38.10 -4.62 13.22
C GLU A 161 37.85 -4.07 14.63
N GLU A 162 38.73 -3.16 15.07
CA GLU A 162 38.58 -2.48 16.35
C GLU A 162 37.45 -1.44 16.26
N CYS A 163 36.26 -1.83 16.69
CA CYS A 163 35.11 -0.94 16.82
C CYS A 163 35.20 -0.13 18.11
N SER A 164 34.84 1.14 18.05
CA SER A 164 34.88 2.04 19.21
C SER A 164 33.70 3.02 19.19
N ILE A 165 33.55 3.81 20.25
CA ILE A 165 32.52 4.87 20.32
C ILE A 165 32.73 5.94 19.23
N GLU A 166 33.98 6.21 18.85
CA GLU A 166 34.32 7.19 17.81
C GLU A 166 34.13 6.62 16.40
N LYS A 167 34.28 5.30 16.26
CA LYS A 167 34.10 4.59 15.00
C LYS A 167 33.33 3.29 15.25
N PRO A 168 32.00 3.37 15.42
CA PRO A 168 31.19 2.18 15.66
C PRO A 168 31.03 1.38 14.38
N CYS A 169 30.89 0.06 14.51
CA CYS A 169 30.68 -0.84 13.39
C CYS A 169 29.21 -1.29 13.33
N VAL A 170 28.64 -1.35 12.14
CA VAL A 170 27.29 -1.89 11.92
C VAL A 170 27.42 -3.27 11.30
N TYR A 171 26.93 -4.31 11.97
CA TYR A 171 26.93 -5.68 11.46
C TYR A 171 25.53 -6.09 10.99
N ALA A 172 25.46 -6.74 9.84
CA ALA A 172 24.22 -7.31 9.32
C ALA A 172 23.78 -8.54 10.12
N GLU A 173 22.48 -8.63 10.40
CA GLU A 173 21.87 -9.76 11.10
C GLU A 173 20.87 -10.48 10.18
N ASN A 174 19.99 -11.30 10.76
CA ASN A 174 19.02 -12.14 10.03
C ASN A 174 18.22 -11.37 8.96
N GLY A 175 17.81 -10.15 9.25
CA GLY A 175 17.00 -9.34 8.34
C GLY A 175 17.65 -9.09 6.98
N PRO A 176 18.79 -8.37 6.90
CA PRO A 176 19.53 -8.18 5.66
C PRO A 176 19.87 -9.48 4.93
N PHE A 177 20.20 -10.56 5.65
CA PHE A 177 20.44 -11.86 5.02
C PHE A 177 19.20 -12.44 4.34
N LEU A 178 18.02 -12.35 4.97
CA LEU A 178 16.76 -12.75 4.36
C LEU A 178 16.45 -11.90 3.12
N ALA A 179 16.64 -10.58 3.21
CA ALA A 179 16.47 -9.68 2.07
C ALA A 179 17.42 -10.05 0.92
N PHE A 180 18.70 -10.25 1.22
CA PHE A 180 19.70 -10.62 0.22
C PHE A 180 19.40 -11.99 -0.42
N ALA A 181 19.04 -13.00 0.38
CA ALA A 181 18.63 -14.31 -0.14
C ALA A 181 17.40 -14.20 -1.06
N ASN A 182 16.48 -13.30 -0.74
CA ASN A 182 15.28 -13.06 -1.54
C ASN A 182 15.56 -12.44 -2.91
N ILE A 183 16.69 -11.74 -3.11
CA ILE A 183 17.12 -11.30 -4.45
C ILE A 183 17.23 -12.49 -5.40
N PHE A 184 17.76 -13.64 -4.94
CA PHE A 184 17.90 -14.83 -5.77
C PHE A 184 16.53 -15.45 -6.10
N ILE A 185 15.63 -15.52 -5.12
CA ILE A 185 14.25 -16.02 -5.33
C ILE A 185 13.53 -15.13 -6.35
N CYS A 186 13.59 -13.81 -6.17
CA CYS A 186 12.96 -12.84 -7.06
C CYS A 186 13.57 -12.89 -8.47
N SER A 187 14.88 -13.05 -8.60
CA SER A 187 15.57 -13.19 -9.88
C SER A 187 15.15 -14.46 -10.61
N PHE A 188 15.05 -15.59 -9.89
CA PHE A 188 14.58 -16.85 -10.46
C PHE A 188 13.10 -16.77 -10.86
N ALA A 189 12.26 -16.13 -10.04
CA ALA A 189 10.86 -15.85 -10.36
C ALA A 189 10.75 -15.04 -11.66
N PHE A 190 11.52 -13.97 -11.79
CA PHE A 190 11.58 -13.11 -12.97
C PHE A 190 12.03 -13.86 -14.22
N ILE A 191 13.14 -14.60 -14.16
CA ILE A 191 13.64 -15.40 -15.30
C ILE A 191 12.60 -16.44 -15.72
N SER A 192 11.99 -17.14 -14.77
CA SER A 192 10.96 -18.14 -15.07
C SER A 192 9.76 -17.53 -15.79
N LEU A 193 9.31 -16.35 -15.34
CA LEU A 193 8.22 -15.61 -15.98
C LEU A 193 8.59 -15.18 -17.40
N MET A 194 9.81 -14.66 -17.61
CA MET A 194 10.30 -14.25 -18.93
C MET A 194 10.34 -15.41 -19.92
N ILE A 195 10.83 -16.59 -19.49
CA ILE A 195 10.85 -17.80 -20.33
C ILE A 195 9.43 -18.19 -20.76
N LEU A 196 8.45 -18.12 -19.84
CA LEU A 196 7.06 -18.47 -20.15
C LEU A 196 6.41 -17.48 -21.11
N ILE A 197 6.62 -16.18 -20.87
CA ILE A 197 6.09 -15.13 -21.75
C ILE A 197 6.69 -15.25 -23.15
N TRP A 198 8.00 -15.54 -23.25
CA TRP A 198 8.67 -15.73 -24.53
C TRP A 198 8.17 -16.97 -25.29
N LYS A 199 7.87 -18.06 -24.58
CA LYS A 199 7.29 -19.28 -25.18
C LYS A 199 5.84 -19.10 -25.64
N GLN A 200 5.12 -18.12 -25.09
CA GLN A 200 3.72 -17.88 -25.43
C GLN A 200 3.61 -17.12 -26.76
N ARG A 201 3.53 -17.88 -27.87
CA ARG A 201 3.33 -17.38 -29.25
C ARG A 201 2.23 -16.30 -29.30
N GLU A 202 2.43 -15.25 -30.10
CA GLU A 202 1.47 -14.16 -30.30
C GLU A 202 0.12 -14.69 -30.80
N ASN A 203 -0.82 -14.91 -29.88
CA ASN A 203 -2.24 -14.84 -30.21
C ASN A 203 -2.71 -13.45 -29.80
N ILE A 204 -2.29 -12.45 -30.59
CA ILE A 204 -2.91 -11.12 -30.55
C ILE A 204 -4.19 -11.22 -31.36
N SER A 205 -5.28 -11.59 -30.69
CA SER A 205 -6.61 -11.25 -31.17
C SER A 205 -6.84 -9.79 -30.80
N ASN A 206 -6.60 -8.92 -31.78
CA ASN A 206 -6.97 -7.51 -31.71
C ASN A 206 -8.43 -7.32 -32.16
N SER A 207 -9.00 -6.25 -31.61
CA SER A 207 -10.21 -5.52 -32.03
C SER A 207 -11.57 -6.11 -31.64
N GLU A 208 -12.23 -5.45 -30.70
CA GLU A 208 -13.67 -5.19 -30.84
C GLU A 208 -13.85 -3.83 -31.54
N PRO A 209 -14.86 -3.70 -32.41
CA PRO A 209 -15.04 -2.51 -33.24
C PRO A 209 -15.49 -1.28 -32.44
N LEU A 210 -14.96 -0.15 -32.89
CA LEU A 210 -15.20 1.20 -32.45
C LEU A 210 -16.60 1.67 -32.90
N ALA A 211 -17.66 1.40 -32.13
CA ALA A 211 -18.99 1.96 -32.43
C ALA A 211 -19.81 2.29 -31.17
N ARG A 212 -19.67 3.53 -30.69
CA ARG A 212 -20.76 4.34 -30.08
C ARG A 212 -20.22 5.69 -29.60
N TYR A 213 -20.62 6.79 -30.26
CA TYR A 213 -19.93 8.08 -30.11
C TYR A 213 -20.76 9.24 -29.50
N ILE A 214 -22.04 9.11 -29.20
CA ILE A 214 -22.84 10.32 -28.84
C ILE A 214 -23.35 10.33 -27.39
N TRP A 215 -23.53 9.18 -26.74
CA TRP A 215 -23.87 9.11 -25.31
C TRP A 215 -22.62 9.06 -24.38
N PHE A 216 -21.44 8.82 -24.97
CA PHE A 216 -20.19 8.53 -24.26
C PHE A 216 -19.47 9.75 -23.65
N ILE A 217 -19.62 10.94 -24.24
CA ILE A 217 -18.89 12.14 -23.81
C ILE A 217 -19.29 12.58 -22.38
N ARG A 218 -20.57 12.39 -22.00
CA ARG A 218 -21.06 12.75 -20.65
C ARG A 218 -20.57 11.79 -19.56
N VAL A 219 -20.45 10.50 -19.88
CA VAL A 219 -19.96 9.49 -18.93
C VAL A 219 -18.45 9.60 -18.76
N GLU A 220 -17.71 9.90 -19.84
CA GLU A 220 -16.27 10.15 -19.76
C GLU A 220 -15.92 11.38 -18.92
N LEU A 221 -16.67 12.49 -19.08
CA LEU A 221 -16.50 13.66 -18.22
C LEU A 221 -16.76 13.34 -16.74
N LEU A 222 -17.85 12.64 -16.43
CA LEU A 222 -18.16 12.22 -15.06
C LEU A 222 -17.07 11.32 -14.49
N LEU A 223 -16.47 10.45 -15.30
CA LEU A 223 -15.36 9.61 -14.87
C LEU A 223 -14.11 10.43 -14.60
N ILE A 224 -13.73 11.34 -15.50
CA ILE A 224 -12.60 12.25 -15.27
C ILE A 224 -12.80 13.03 -13.97
N ILE A 225 -14.01 13.54 -13.71
CA ILE A 225 -14.37 14.18 -12.44
C ILE A 225 -14.17 13.22 -11.27
N VAL A 226 -14.61 11.96 -11.38
CA VAL A 226 -14.39 10.93 -10.35
C VAL A 226 -12.91 10.70 -10.09
N GLY A 227 -12.10 10.55 -11.13
CA GLY A 227 -10.65 10.39 -11.00
C GLY A 227 -9.98 11.61 -10.35
N LEU A 228 -10.37 12.82 -10.74
CA LEU A 228 -9.87 14.06 -10.16
C LEU A 228 -10.22 14.19 -8.67
N LEU A 229 -11.45 13.82 -8.30
CA LEU A 229 -11.87 13.81 -6.90
C LEU A 229 -11.13 12.74 -6.07
N PHE A 230 -10.86 11.55 -6.62
CA PHE A 230 -9.99 10.56 -5.98
C PHE A 230 -8.55 11.06 -5.81
N PHE A 231 -8.02 11.79 -6.79
CA PHE A 231 -6.71 12.41 -6.70
C PHE A 231 -6.65 13.49 -5.61
N ILE A 232 -7.67 14.35 -5.52
CA ILE A 232 -7.79 15.33 -4.43
C ILE A 232 -7.89 14.63 -3.07
N LEU A 233 -8.68 13.56 -2.97
CA LEU A 233 -8.78 12.76 -1.76
C LEU A 233 -7.41 12.21 -1.32
N PHE A 234 -6.63 11.68 -2.28
CA PHE A 234 -5.28 11.19 -2.01
C PHE A 234 -4.35 12.30 -1.49
N LEU A 235 -4.42 13.51 -2.07
CA LEU A 235 -3.67 14.66 -1.57
C LEU A 235 -4.10 15.07 -0.16
N ILE A 236 -5.39 15.04 0.16
CA ILE A 236 -5.90 15.32 1.51
C ILE A 236 -5.35 14.31 2.50
N VAL A 237 -5.35 13.01 2.16
CA VAL A 237 -4.81 11.96 3.05
C VAL A 237 -3.33 12.17 3.31
N ILE A 238 -2.53 12.41 2.26
CA ILE A 238 -1.10 12.73 2.41
C ILE A 238 -0.91 13.95 3.30
N PHE A 239 -1.58 15.06 2.99
CA PHE A 239 -1.47 16.29 3.76
C PHE A 239 -1.84 16.08 5.22
N THR A 240 -2.87 15.30 5.48
CA THR A 240 -3.33 14.99 6.83
C THR A 240 -2.30 14.17 7.60
N VAL A 241 -1.71 13.15 6.99
CA VAL A 241 -0.66 12.32 7.63
C VAL A 241 0.56 13.15 8.04
N TYR A 242 0.96 14.13 7.23
CA TYR A 242 2.10 15.02 7.52
C TYR A 242 1.74 16.26 8.34
N HIS A 243 0.46 16.48 8.65
CA HIS A 243 0.04 17.65 9.41
C HIS A 243 0.49 17.54 10.88
N GLU A 244 1.03 18.63 11.42
CA GLU A 244 1.56 18.68 12.79
C GLU A 244 0.45 18.87 13.85
N GLU A 245 -0.74 19.32 13.45
CA GLU A 245 -1.86 19.60 14.36
C GLU A 245 -2.93 18.50 14.32
N TRP A 246 -2.63 17.32 14.88
CA TRP A 246 -3.63 16.28 15.09
C TRP A 246 -4.31 16.40 16.44
N VAL A 247 -3.52 16.68 17.45
CA VAL A 247 -3.96 16.68 18.84
C VAL A 247 -3.38 17.89 19.56
N GLU A 248 -4.17 18.44 20.47
CA GLU A 248 -3.76 19.55 21.33
C GLU A 248 -4.21 19.31 22.76
N ARG A 249 -3.39 19.72 23.72
CA ARG A 249 -3.69 19.61 25.14
C ARG A 249 -3.37 20.92 25.82
N HIS A 250 -4.37 21.47 26.51
CA HIS A 250 -4.24 22.67 27.33
C HIS A 250 -3.84 22.26 28.73
N THR A 251 -2.63 22.64 29.15
CA THR A 251 -2.28 22.64 30.58
C THR A 251 -2.31 24.08 31.10
N LYS A 252 -2.30 24.27 32.43
CA LYS A 252 -2.41 25.61 33.03
C LYS A 252 -1.35 26.59 32.53
N ASP A 253 -0.17 26.07 32.19
CA ASP A 253 1.00 26.89 31.90
C ASP A 253 1.53 26.69 30.47
N ASN A 254 1.21 25.57 29.80
CA ASN A 254 1.80 25.21 28.51
C ASN A 254 0.78 24.67 27.48
N LEU A 255 1.06 24.92 26.20
CA LEU A 255 0.34 24.36 25.06
C LEU A 255 1.09 23.14 24.53
N TRP A 256 0.42 21.99 24.49
CA TRP A 256 0.97 20.76 23.91
C TRP A 256 0.33 20.50 22.55
N ARG A 257 1.13 20.25 21.51
CA ARG A 257 0.66 19.84 20.18
C ARG A 257 1.37 18.58 19.69
N GLY A 258 0.61 17.72 19.03
CA GLY A 258 1.14 16.50 18.41
C GLY A 258 0.53 16.24 17.04
N GLY A 259 1.35 15.70 16.16
CA GLY A 259 0.94 15.16 14.86
C GLY A 259 0.52 13.69 14.97
N LEU A 260 0.39 13.02 13.83
CA LEU A 260 0.03 11.61 13.77
C LEU A 260 1.13 10.71 14.36
N SER A 261 2.40 10.92 13.98
CA SER A 261 3.52 10.05 14.36
C SER A 261 4.39 10.60 15.49
N SER A 262 4.38 11.91 15.71
CA SER A 262 5.31 12.59 16.61
C SER A 262 4.64 13.66 17.45
N CYS A 263 5.31 14.01 18.54
CA CYS A 263 5.07 15.27 19.21
C CYS A 263 5.86 16.39 18.53
N VAL A 264 5.24 17.56 18.36
CA VAL A 264 5.83 18.71 17.62
C VAL A 264 6.03 19.93 18.53
N ALA A 265 5.29 20.01 19.63
CA ALA A 265 5.48 21.07 20.62
C ALA A 265 5.13 20.53 22.01
N CYS A 266 5.86 19.52 22.46
CA CYS A 266 5.69 18.95 23.80
C CYS A 266 6.44 19.81 24.84
N GLU A 267 5.76 20.77 25.47
CA GLU A 267 6.35 21.52 26.59
C GLU A 267 6.20 20.80 27.96
N PRO A 268 7.15 20.98 28.90
CA PRO A 268 8.37 21.78 28.78
C PRO A 268 9.55 20.97 28.19
N LYS A 269 10.19 21.51 27.14
CA LYS A 269 11.46 21.02 26.54
C LYS A 269 11.54 19.52 26.25
N ILE A 270 10.45 18.88 25.82
CA ILE A 270 10.57 17.57 25.20
C ILE A 270 10.80 17.83 23.71
N PRO A 271 11.94 17.39 23.16
CA PRO A 271 12.18 17.56 21.76
C PRO A 271 11.21 16.76 20.88
N ASP A 272 11.18 17.09 19.60
CA ASP A 272 10.25 16.51 18.62
C ASP A 272 10.54 15.03 18.40
N PHE A 273 10.03 14.22 19.32
CA PHE A 273 10.18 12.79 19.34
C PHE A 273 8.94 12.12 18.79
N ASP A 274 9.15 11.04 18.05
CA ASP A 274 8.09 10.11 17.70
C ASP A 274 7.43 9.54 18.97
N TRP A 275 6.13 9.23 18.88
CA TRP A 275 5.38 8.67 20.01
C TRP A 275 6.06 7.42 20.58
N GLU A 276 6.70 6.62 19.71
CA GLU A 276 7.48 5.46 20.10
C GLU A 276 8.59 5.78 21.12
N CYS A 277 9.38 6.82 20.83
CA CYS A 277 10.52 7.20 21.65
C CYS A 277 10.05 7.79 22.99
N LEU A 278 8.95 8.54 22.95
CA LEU A 278 8.32 9.10 24.15
C LEU A 278 7.75 8.03 25.08
N VAL A 279 7.07 7.01 24.53
CA VAL A 279 6.64 5.83 25.29
C VAL A 279 7.85 5.18 25.95
N ALA A 280 8.91 4.97 25.20
CA ALA A 280 10.05 4.24 25.69
C ALA A 280 10.75 4.93 26.86
N ARG A 281 10.88 6.25 26.79
CA ARG A 281 11.44 7.08 27.85
C ARG A 281 10.53 7.14 29.08
N GLU A 282 9.27 7.56 28.91
CA GLU A 282 8.39 7.84 30.05
C GLU A 282 7.93 6.57 30.78
N CYS A 283 7.67 5.49 30.04
CA CYS A 283 7.23 4.24 30.65
C CYS A 283 8.36 3.52 31.40
N PHE A 284 9.62 3.73 31.01
CA PHE A 284 10.75 3.22 31.79
C PHE A 284 10.89 3.93 33.14
N VAL A 285 10.78 5.27 33.14
CA VAL A 285 10.89 6.08 34.37
C VAL A 285 9.72 5.80 35.32
N SER A 286 8.49 5.77 34.79
CA SER A 286 7.29 5.50 35.58
C SER A 286 6.19 4.85 34.74
N PRO A 287 6.08 3.50 34.78
CA PRO A 287 5.09 2.75 33.99
C PRO A 287 3.63 3.14 34.28
N SER A 288 3.34 3.62 35.49
CA SER A 288 1.99 4.02 35.91
C SER A 288 1.69 5.50 35.69
N SER A 289 2.64 6.29 35.15
CA SER A 289 2.46 7.72 34.94
C SER A 289 1.36 8.01 33.92
N LYS A 290 0.72 9.18 34.05
CA LYS A 290 -0.28 9.63 33.07
C LYS A 290 0.33 9.88 31.69
N SER A 291 1.61 10.29 31.63
CA SER A 291 2.34 10.51 30.38
C SER A 291 2.65 9.21 29.65
N CYS A 292 3.15 8.18 30.35
CA CYS A 292 3.35 6.85 29.77
C CYS A 292 2.05 6.31 29.14
N LYS A 293 0.93 6.35 29.87
CA LYS A 293 -0.37 5.91 29.35
C LYS A 293 -0.78 6.68 28.09
N LEU A 294 -0.73 8.01 28.16
CA LEU A 294 -1.09 8.88 27.02
C LEU A 294 -0.24 8.55 25.78
N TYR A 295 1.09 8.51 25.91
CA TYR A 295 1.96 8.25 24.76
C TYR A 295 1.77 6.82 24.25
N SER A 296 1.50 5.85 25.12
CA SER A 296 1.21 4.47 24.70
C SER A 296 -0.05 4.39 23.86
N HIS A 297 -1.13 5.07 24.29
CA HIS A 297 -2.38 5.18 23.53
C HIS A 297 -2.16 5.86 22.17
N MET A 298 -1.43 6.98 22.14
CA MET A 298 -1.10 7.67 20.88
C MET A 298 -0.28 6.79 19.93
N PHE A 299 0.73 6.10 20.45
CA PHE A 299 1.58 5.21 19.66
C PHE A 299 0.80 4.00 19.11
N ASN A 300 -0.08 3.40 19.90
CA ASN A 300 -0.95 2.32 19.44
C ASN A 300 -1.95 2.81 18.39
N ALA A 301 -2.58 3.97 18.61
CA ALA A 301 -3.50 4.60 17.67
C ALA A 301 -2.82 4.89 16.33
N TYR A 302 -1.61 5.47 16.38
CA TYR A 302 -0.74 5.69 15.21
C TYR A 302 -0.47 4.38 14.46
N LYS A 303 -0.03 3.33 15.16
CA LYS A 303 0.27 2.02 14.56
C LYS A 303 -0.93 1.40 13.85
N LEU A 304 -2.10 1.41 14.52
CA LEU A 304 -3.33 0.88 13.95
C LEU A 304 -3.77 1.70 12.73
N TYR A 305 -3.72 3.02 12.83
CA TYR A 305 -4.04 3.92 11.73
C TYR A 305 -3.18 3.63 10.50
N ILE A 306 -1.85 3.68 10.64
CA ILE A 306 -0.92 3.45 9.51
C ILE A 306 -1.08 2.05 8.92
N PHE A 307 -1.35 1.04 9.73
CA PHE A 307 -1.57 -0.31 9.23
C PHE A 307 -2.81 -0.39 8.31
N PHE A 308 -3.96 0.09 8.78
CA PHE A 308 -5.19 0.04 7.98
C PHE A 308 -5.18 1.02 6.81
N ASP A 309 -4.62 2.23 7.00
CA ASP A 309 -4.47 3.19 5.90
C ASP A 309 -3.45 2.70 4.87
N GLY A 310 -2.41 1.96 5.28
CA GLY A 310 -1.51 1.25 4.36
C GLY A 310 -2.23 0.19 3.52
N LEU A 311 -3.16 -0.58 4.10
CA LEU A 311 -4.03 -1.50 3.35
C LEU A 311 -4.97 -0.75 2.40
N ALA A 312 -5.48 0.41 2.82
CA ALA A 312 -6.29 1.28 1.98
C ALA A 312 -5.47 1.78 0.77
N LEU A 313 -4.24 2.28 0.99
CA LEU A 313 -3.31 2.69 -0.05
C LEU A 313 -2.99 1.55 -1.02
N LEU A 314 -2.77 0.33 -0.53
CA LEU A 314 -2.60 -0.85 -1.39
C LEU A 314 -3.85 -1.08 -2.28
N CYS A 315 -5.05 -1.02 -1.71
CA CYS A 315 -6.30 -1.12 -2.47
C CYS A 315 -6.45 0.02 -3.49
N SER A 316 -5.95 1.22 -3.17
CA SER A 316 -5.96 2.37 -4.07
C SER A 316 -5.12 2.12 -5.33
N VAL A 317 -3.97 1.45 -5.21
CA VAL A 317 -3.12 1.09 -6.36
C VAL A 317 -3.86 0.12 -7.29
N PHE A 318 -4.47 -0.93 -6.74
CA PHE A 318 -5.29 -1.86 -7.52
C PHE A 318 -6.50 -1.17 -8.15
N PHE A 319 -7.16 -0.29 -7.39
CA PHE A 319 -8.27 0.51 -7.88
C PHE A 319 -7.85 1.40 -9.07
N ILE A 320 -6.75 2.15 -8.97
CA ILE A 320 -6.21 2.99 -10.05
C ILE A 320 -5.98 2.15 -11.30
N GLN A 321 -5.42 0.94 -11.15
CA GLN A 321 -5.25 0.03 -12.28
C GLN A 321 -6.60 -0.33 -12.92
N THR A 322 -7.60 -0.71 -12.13
CA THR A 322 -8.94 -1.03 -12.67
C THR A 322 -9.59 0.20 -13.32
N TYR A 323 -9.40 1.38 -12.75
CA TYR A 323 -9.93 2.65 -13.23
C TYR A 323 -9.31 3.05 -14.57
N ILE A 324 -8.00 2.90 -14.76
CA ILE A 324 -7.33 3.15 -16.04
C ILE A 324 -7.85 2.21 -17.13
N TYR A 325 -8.08 0.93 -16.81
CA TYR A 325 -8.68 -0.01 -17.76
C TYR A 325 -10.10 0.40 -18.12
N PHE A 326 -10.87 0.84 -17.11
CA PHE A 326 -12.21 1.32 -17.30
C PHE A 326 -12.27 2.55 -18.24
N LEU A 327 -11.36 3.51 -18.07
CA LEU A 327 -11.19 4.65 -18.97
C LEU A 327 -10.86 4.21 -20.40
N ASN A 328 -9.97 3.22 -20.54
CA ASN A 328 -9.64 2.59 -21.84
C ASN A 328 -10.73 1.64 -22.37
N ARG A 329 -11.92 1.70 -21.77
CA ARG A 329 -13.10 0.93 -22.12
C ARG A 329 -12.93 -0.58 -22.07
N LYS A 330 -12.04 -1.07 -21.20
CA LYS A 330 -11.80 -2.48 -20.95
C LYS A 330 -12.26 -2.85 -19.54
N ILE A 331 -12.66 -4.11 -19.37
CA ILE A 331 -12.86 -4.70 -18.05
C ILE A 331 -11.53 -5.30 -17.62
N TYR A 332 -11.03 -4.88 -16.46
CA TYR A 332 -9.85 -5.48 -15.84
C TYR A 332 -10.27 -6.68 -14.99
N GLY A 333 -9.62 -7.82 -15.18
CA GLY A 333 -9.89 -9.05 -14.45
C GLY A 333 -11.35 -9.50 -14.58
N SER A 334 -12.10 -9.41 -13.48
CA SER A 334 -13.54 -9.63 -13.44
C SER A 334 -14.27 -8.33 -13.05
N ALA A 335 -15.55 -8.22 -13.44
CA ALA A 335 -16.36 -7.07 -13.05
C ALA A 335 -16.45 -6.89 -11.52
N TYR A 336 -16.39 -7.99 -10.75
CA TYR A 336 -16.40 -7.97 -9.29
C TYR A 336 -15.14 -7.33 -8.70
N MET A 337 -13.97 -7.60 -9.28
CA MET A 337 -12.71 -7.00 -8.84
C MET A 337 -12.73 -5.48 -8.96
N THR A 338 -13.39 -4.96 -9.99
CA THR A 338 -13.51 -3.51 -10.17
C THR A 338 -14.28 -2.84 -9.02
N TYR A 339 -15.32 -3.49 -8.48
CA TYR A 339 -16.02 -2.97 -7.30
C TYR A 339 -15.23 -3.18 -6.00
N ILE A 340 -14.63 -4.37 -5.83
CA ILE A 340 -14.09 -4.77 -4.55
C ILE A 340 -12.93 -3.88 -4.09
N TYR A 341 -12.06 -3.43 -5.01
CA TYR A 341 -10.94 -2.56 -4.64
C TYR A 341 -11.39 -1.18 -4.16
N ALA A 342 -12.39 -0.58 -4.81
CA ALA A 342 -12.96 0.70 -4.36
C ALA A 342 -13.65 0.57 -3.00
N ILE A 343 -14.41 -0.52 -2.79
CA ILE A 343 -15.09 -0.78 -1.53
C ILE A 343 -14.08 -1.04 -0.40
N LEU A 344 -13.10 -1.92 -0.61
CA LEU A 344 -12.07 -2.23 0.39
C LEU A 344 -11.22 -1.00 0.73
N LEU A 345 -10.88 -0.16 -0.26
CA LEU A 345 -10.23 1.13 -0.04
C LEU A 345 -11.01 1.97 0.98
N SER A 346 -12.31 2.18 0.74
CA SER A 346 -13.15 2.97 1.67
C SER A 346 -13.29 2.30 3.04
N VAL A 347 -13.51 0.98 3.08
CA VAL A 347 -13.66 0.23 4.34
C VAL A 347 -12.40 0.33 5.20
N PHE A 348 -11.22 0.12 4.61
CA PHE A 348 -9.96 0.21 5.35
C PHE A 348 -9.65 1.64 5.81
N HIS A 349 -9.89 2.65 4.98
CA HIS A 349 -9.68 4.05 5.37
C HIS A 349 -10.60 4.50 6.53
N ILE A 350 -11.88 4.10 6.49
CA ILE A 350 -12.83 4.33 7.60
C ILE A 350 -12.38 3.59 8.85
N THR A 351 -11.98 2.32 8.70
CA THR A 351 -11.51 1.49 9.82
C THR A 351 -10.27 2.10 10.48
N ALA A 352 -9.32 2.61 9.69
CA ALA A 352 -8.14 3.32 10.19
C ALA A 352 -8.54 4.50 11.07
N THR A 353 -9.48 5.33 10.59
CA THR A 353 -9.96 6.50 11.34
C THR A 353 -10.68 6.11 12.62
N VAL A 354 -11.58 5.13 12.56
CA VAL A 354 -12.33 4.64 13.73
C VAL A 354 -11.40 4.08 14.80
N LEU A 355 -10.44 3.22 14.41
CA LEU A 355 -9.49 2.64 15.35
C LEU A 355 -8.56 3.69 15.97
N TRP A 356 -8.17 4.71 15.21
CA TRP A 356 -7.40 5.83 15.75
C TRP A 356 -8.19 6.57 16.85
N PHE A 357 -9.46 6.89 16.63
CA PHE A 357 -10.31 7.52 17.66
C PHE A 357 -10.54 6.61 18.87
N MET A 358 -10.74 5.32 18.65
CA MET A 358 -10.96 4.36 19.74
C MET A 358 -9.73 4.19 20.64
N GLU A 359 -8.53 4.23 20.09
CA GLU A 359 -7.29 3.94 20.83
C GLU A 359 -6.60 5.19 21.38
N SER A 360 -6.79 6.37 20.76
CA SER A 360 -6.07 7.60 21.13
C SER A 360 -6.60 8.30 22.39
N ASP A 361 -7.78 7.92 22.88
CA ASP A 361 -8.49 8.60 23.99
C ASP A 361 -8.70 10.12 23.77
N VAL A 362 -8.67 10.56 22.51
CA VAL A 362 -8.83 11.98 22.13
C VAL A 362 -10.31 12.36 22.14
N ALA A 363 -10.63 13.46 22.83
CA ALA A 363 -11.97 14.03 22.82
C ALA A 363 -12.19 14.90 21.56
N LEU A 364 -13.40 14.81 21.00
CA LEU A 364 -13.86 15.73 19.95
C LEU A 364 -14.25 17.10 20.54
N ASP A 365 -14.22 18.14 19.70
CA ASP A 365 -14.40 19.55 20.06
C ASP A 365 -15.53 19.85 21.07
N SER A 366 -16.67 19.16 20.98
CA SER A 366 -17.80 19.32 21.90
C SER A 366 -17.44 19.06 23.38
N HIS A 367 -16.46 18.19 23.64
CA HIS A 367 -15.96 17.83 24.95
C HIS A 367 -14.70 18.60 25.36
N CYS A 368 -14.09 19.34 24.44
CA CYS A 368 -12.87 20.12 24.64
C CYS A 368 -13.11 21.57 25.11
N ASN A 369 -14.32 21.84 25.59
CA ASN A 369 -14.78 23.19 25.91
C ASN A 369 -14.11 23.70 27.20
N LYS A 370 -13.12 24.59 27.05
CA LYS A 370 -12.27 25.19 28.10
C LYS A 370 -13.03 25.75 29.32
N LYS A 371 -14.30 26.14 29.16
CA LYS A 371 -15.14 26.74 30.22
C LYS A 371 -15.82 25.74 31.17
N LYS A 372 -15.81 24.43 30.88
CA LYS A 372 -16.48 23.39 31.69
C LYS A 372 -15.53 22.38 32.34
N ILE A 373 -14.23 22.51 32.12
CA ILE A 373 -13.24 21.55 32.64
C ILE A 373 -13.03 21.85 34.13
N LYS A 374 -13.69 21.07 35.00
CA LYS A 374 -13.37 21.05 36.43
C LYS A 374 -11.91 20.60 36.58
N PRO A 375 -11.04 21.35 37.27
CA PRO A 375 -9.57 21.17 37.26
C PRO A 375 -9.05 19.84 37.85
N HIS A 376 -9.92 18.91 38.28
CA HIS A 376 -9.53 17.79 39.11
C HIS A 376 -9.79 16.38 38.59
N LYS A 377 -10.36 16.15 37.39
CA LYS A 377 -10.62 14.76 36.97
C LYS A 377 -10.11 14.29 35.61
N HIS A 378 -10.06 15.09 34.57
CA HIS A 378 -9.54 14.61 33.27
C HIS A 378 -8.83 15.75 32.54
N ILE A 379 -7.54 15.55 32.25
CA ILE A 379 -6.84 16.44 31.32
C ILE A 379 -7.13 15.85 29.95
N PHE A 380 -8.03 16.48 29.20
CA PHE A 380 -8.47 16.00 27.90
C PHE A 380 -7.46 16.40 26.84
N THR A 381 -6.98 15.42 26.08
CA THR A 381 -6.35 15.66 24.78
C THR A 381 -7.45 15.85 23.75
N CYS A 382 -7.32 16.88 22.92
CA CYS A 382 -8.37 17.36 22.03
C CYS A 382 -7.99 17.17 20.57
N SER A 383 -8.94 16.75 19.74
CA SER A 383 -8.74 16.65 18.30
C SER A 383 -8.55 18.02 17.68
N ARG A 384 -7.70 18.10 16.65
CA ARG A 384 -7.48 19.30 15.84
C ARG A 384 -7.69 18.99 14.36
N LEU A 385 -7.09 19.80 13.49
CA LEU A 385 -7.36 19.80 12.05
C LEU A 385 -7.16 18.42 11.42
N GLY A 386 -6.12 17.68 11.79
CA GLY A 386 -5.81 16.36 11.19
C GLY A 386 -7.00 15.38 11.27
N PRO A 387 -7.47 14.99 12.45
CA PRO A 387 -8.63 14.11 12.59
C PRO A 387 -9.91 14.63 11.92
N HIS A 388 -10.14 15.95 11.87
CA HIS A 388 -11.27 16.52 11.14
C HIS A 388 -11.15 16.34 9.63
N LEU A 389 -9.96 16.54 9.06
CA LEU A 389 -9.69 16.27 7.65
C LEU A 389 -9.90 14.79 7.31
N LEU A 390 -9.58 13.86 8.22
CA LEU A 390 -9.89 12.44 8.05
C LEU A 390 -11.40 12.14 8.06
N MET A 391 -12.17 12.78 8.93
CA MET A 391 -13.62 12.61 8.89
C MET A 391 -14.20 13.09 7.56
N VAL A 392 -13.71 14.23 7.05
CA VAL A 392 -14.10 14.76 5.75
C VAL A 392 -13.65 13.81 4.62
N SER A 393 -12.42 13.31 4.65
CA SER A 393 -11.91 12.37 3.65
C SER A 393 -12.73 11.08 3.61
N ASN A 394 -13.20 10.57 4.75
CA ASN A 394 -14.10 9.42 4.81
C ASN A 394 -15.43 9.67 4.12
N PHE A 395 -16.05 10.85 4.35
CA PHE A 395 -17.30 11.21 3.66
C PHE A 395 -17.12 11.26 2.15
N PHE A 396 -16.03 11.90 1.68
CA PHE A 396 -15.68 11.90 0.26
C PHE A 396 -15.42 10.49 -0.27
N SER A 397 -14.64 9.67 0.44
CA SER A 397 -14.32 8.29 0.05
C SER A 397 -15.59 7.45 -0.18
N ILE A 398 -16.56 7.50 0.75
CA ILE A 398 -17.83 6.79 0.62
C ILE A 398 -18.60 7.26 -0.62
N PHE A 399 -18.76 8.58 -0.76
CA PHE A 399 -19.48 9.16 -1.89
C PHE A 399 -18.84 8.81 -3.24
N MET A 400 -17.52 8.93 -3.33
CA MET A 400 -16.76 8.62 -4.55
C MET A 400 -16.83 7.15 -4.92
N THR A 401 -16.71 6.24 -3.95
CA THR A 401 -16.85 4.80 -4.15
C THR A 401 -18.27 4.45 -4.60
N ALA A 402 -19.30 5.01 -3.97
CA ALA A 402 -20.70 4.79 -4.37
C ALA A 402 -20.96 5.29 -5.80
N LEU A 403 -20.49 6.49 -6.13
CA LEU A 403 -20.63 7.07 -7.47
C LEU A 403 -19.90 6.24 -8.53
N TYR A 404 -18.66 5.81 -8.24
CA TYR A 404 -17.90 4.94 -9.12
C TYR A 404 -18.63 3.62 -9.37
N CYS A 405 -19.09 2.95 -8.31
CA CYS A 405 -19.84 1.69 -8.41
C CYS A 405 -21.11 1.87 -9.24
N TYR A 406 -21.86 2.97 -9.02
CA TYR A 406 -23.06 3.27 -9.79
C TYR A 406 -22.76 3.48 -11.28
N ILE A 407 -21.74 4.28 -11.63
CA ILE A 407 -21.35 4.51 -13.04
C ILE A 407 -20.93 3.20 -13.71
N PHE A 408 -20.11 2.40 -13.02
CA PHE A 408 -19.65 1.12 -13.54
C PHE A 408 -20.81 0.12 -13.72
N TYR A 409 -21.72 0.04 -12.75
CA TYR A 409 -22.93 -0.79 -12.83
C TYR A 409 -23.80 -0.39 -14.03
N LYS A 410 -24.12 0.90 -14.16
CA LYS A 410 -24.97 1.42 -15.24
C LYS A 410 -24.37 1.13 -16.60
N ARG A 411 -23.07 1.37 -16.77
CA ARG A 411 -22.37 1.09 -18.03
C ARG A 411 -22.43 -0.38 -18.43
N ASN A 412 -22.22 -1.30 -17.48
CA ASN A 412 -22.28 -2.73 -17.77
C ASN A 412 -23.70 -3.21 -18.07
N TYR A 413 -24.72 -2.62 -17.43
CA TYR A 413 -26.11 -2.86 -17.74
C TYR A 413 -26.43 -2.42 -19.18
N ASP A 414 -26.02 -1.21 -19.54
CA ASP A 414 -26.22 -0.65 -20.88
C ASP A 414 -25.49 -1.47 -21.95
N TYR A 415 -24.28 -1.96 -21.70
CA TYR A 415 -23.56 -2.82 -22.63
C TYR A 415 -24.26 -4.17 -22.85
N LYS A 416 -24.79 -4.79 -21.78
CA LYS A 416 -25.55 -6.05 -21.90
C LYS A 416 -26.88 -5.88 -22.64
N SER A 417 -27.60 -4.78 -22.40
CA SER A 417 -28.87 -4.52 -23.09
C SER A 417 -28.66 -4.30 -24.58
N ILE A 418 -27.58 -3.61 -24.92
CA ILE A 418 -27.10 -3.39 -26.28
C ILE A 418 -26.77 -4.70 -27.00
N ILE A 419 -26.02 -5.61 -26.38
CA ILE A 419 -25.67 -6.91 -26.99
C ILE A 419 -26.94 -7.71 -27.25
N LYS A 420 -27.85 -7.78 -26.28
CA LYS A 420 -29.14 -8.48 -26.45
C LYS A 420 -29.96 -7.89 -27.61
N LEU A 421 -29.92 -6.57 -27.81
CA LEU A 421 -30.58 -5.91 -28.94
C LEU A 421 -29.92 -6.29 -30.27
N GLN A 422 -28.60 -6.39 -30.34
CA GLN A 422 -27.90 -6.84 -31.56
C GLN A 422 -28.16 -8.31 -31.86
N GLU A 423 -28.08 -9.19 -30.85
CA GLU A 423 -28.40 -10.62 -31.00
C GLU A 423 -29.85 -10.84 -31.47
N SER A 424 -30.79 -10.06 -30.93
CA SER A 424 -32.20 -10.13 -31.37
C SER A 424 -32.42 -9.58 -32.78
N GLN A 425 -31.67 -8.55 -33.21
CA GLN A 425 -31.70 -8.06 -34.59
C GLN A 425 -31.09 -9.08 -35.56
N GLU A 426 -29.96 -9.69 -35.23
CA GLU A 426 -29.31 -10.72 -36.05
C GLU A 426 -30.20 -11.97 -36.18
N GLN A 427 -30.84 -12.41 -35.09
CA GLN A 427 -31.83 -13.49 -35.13
C GLN A 427 -33.06 -13.12 -35.96
N GLY A 428 -33.52 -11.87 -35.90
CA GLY A 428 -34.61 -11.35 -36.73
C GLY A 428 -34.27 -11.38 -38.23
N ILE A 429 -33.07 -10.92 -38.59
CA ILE A 429 -32.57 -10.92 -39.98
C ILE A 429 -32.38 -12.36 -40.49
N SER A 430 -31.86 -13.26 -39.67
CA SER A 430 -31.75 -14.69 -39.98
C SER A 430 -33.11 -15.32 -40.29
N LYS A 431 -34.13 -15.08 -39.45
CA LYS A 431 -35.50 -15.59 -39.68
C LYS A 431 -36.15 -14.99 -40.92
N PHE A 432 -35.88 -13.71 -41.22
CA PHE A 432 -36.38 -13.06 -42.43
C PHE A 432 -35.76 -13.67 -43.69
N HIS A 433 -34.45 -13.92 -43.71
CA HIS A 433 -33.77 -14.58 -44.83
C HIS A 433 -34.20 -16.04 -45.02
N GLU A 434 -34.54 -16.75 -43.95
CA GLU A 434 -35.08 -18.11 -44.02
C GLU A 434 -36.48 -18.12 -44.66
N LYS A 435 -37.36 -17.19 -44.25
CA LYS A 435 -38.71 -17.06 -44.82
C LYS A 435 -38.69 -16.67 -46.30
N SER A 436 -37.83 -15.72 -46.71
CA SER A 436 -37.66 -15.35 -48.11
C SER A 436 -37.17 -16.53 -48.96
N ARG A 437 -36.21 -17.33 -48.47
CA ARG A 437 -35.77 -18.55 -49.18
C ARG A 437 -36.87 -19.58 -49.36
N ILE A 438 -37.74 -19.76 -48.37
CA ILE A 438 -38.87 -20.68 -48.46
C ILE A 438 -39.92 -20.17 -49.47
N GLU A 439 -40.17 -18.86 -49.52
CA GLU A 439 -41.08 -18.24 -50.50
C GLU A 439 -40.53 -18.32 -51.92
N ASP A 440 -39.23 -18.06 -52.12
CA ASP A 440 -38.56 -18.21 -53.42
C ASP A 440 -38.57 -19.68 -53.89
N PHE A 441 -38.38 -20.63 -52.96
CA PHE A 441 -38.46 -22.06 -53.29
C PHE A 441 -39.87 -22.46 -53.74
N LYS A 442 -40.92 -22.00 -53.05
CA LYS A 442 -42.32 -22.24 -53.42
C LYS A 442 -42.68 -21.64 -54.77
N ASN A 443 -42.25 -20.41 -55.05
CA ASN A 443 -42.54 -19.76 -56.33
C ASN A 443 -41.84 -20.45 -57.51
N ASN A 444 -40.64 -21.00 -57.30
CA ASN A 444 -39.94 -21.76 -58.33
C ASN A 444 -40.51 -23.17 -58.54
N THR A 445 -41.22 -23.76 -57.57
CA THR A 445 -41.85 -25.08 -57.75
C THR A 445 -43.16 -25.01 -58.55
N ILE A 446 -43.81 -23.83 -58.60
CA ILE A 446 -45.08 -23.64 -59.33
C ILE A 446 -44.84 -23.38 -60.83
N LEU A 447 -43.60 -23.08 -61.23
CA LEU A 447 -43.22 -22.82 -62.63
C LEU A 447 -42.67 -24.06 -63.37
N SER A 448 -42.60 -25.21 -62.70
CA SER A 448 -42.11 -26.48 -63.28
C SER A 448 -43.18 -27.52 -63.59
N ASP A 449 -44.46 -27.19 -63.33
CA ASP A 449 -45.65 -27.92 -63.79
C ASP A 449 -46.36 -27.07 -64.86
#